data_AF-A0A453KRQ7-F1
#
_entry.id   AF-A0A453KRQ7-F1
#
_cell.length_a   1.000
_cell.length_b   1.000
_cell.length_c   1.000
_cell.angle_alpha   90.00
_cell.angle_beta   90.00
_cell.angle_gamma   90.00
#
_symmetry.space_group_name_H-M   'P 1'
#
loop_
_entity.id
_entity.type
_entity.pdbx_description
1 polymer ?
#
loop_
_entity_poly.entity_id
_entity_poly.type
_entity_poly.pdbx_seq_one_letter_code
_entity_poly.pdbx_strand_id
1 'polypeptide(L)'
;ENLIPIELAIKIARKIAAREPFAAYIIIPMWPEGNPTTAPMQEILYWQGQTMSMMYKIIADALRKEGLDDAHPQDYLNFYCLGKREVTAEVPAPTSHSNENSPLVTLFHSLLL
;
A
#
# COMPACT_ATOMS: atom_id res chain seq x y z
N GLU A 1 9.19 15.34 -14.88
CA GLU A 1 9.28 14.31 -13.82
C GLU A 1 7.93 14.16 -13.13
N ASN A 2 7.67 13.01 -12.50
CA ASN A 2 6.43 12.76 -11.77
C ASN A 2 6.66 13.02 -10.27
N LEU A 3 6.06 14.09 -9.75
CA LEU A 3 6.20 14.52 -8.36
C LEU A 3 4.99 14.17 -7.47
N ILE A 4 4.01 13.44 -8.00
CA ILE A 4 2.75 13.17 -7.28
C ILE A 4 2.99 12.50 -5.92
N PRO A 5 3.81 11.43 -5.79
CA PRO A 5 3.98 10.76 -4.51
C PRO A 5 4.66 11.63 -3.46
N ILE A 6 5.70 12.36 -3.86
CA ILE A 6 6.47 13.22 -2.95
C ILE A 6 5.65 14.43 -2.50
N GLU A 7 4.93 15.09 -3.41
CA GLU A 7 4.06 16.22 -3.06
C GLU A 7 2.93 15.80 -2.11
N LEU A 8 2.37 14.60 -2.28
CA LEU A 8 1.38 14.06 -1.36
C LEU A 8 1.95 13.80 0.04
N ALA A 9 3.13 13.17 0.13
CA ALA A 9 3.80 12.96 1.41
C ALA A 9 4.17 14.27 2.12
N ILE A 10 4.69 15.25 1.37
CA ILE A 10 5.00 16.59 1.89
C ILE A 10 3.72 17.31 2.34
N LYS A 11 2.61 17.18 1.59
CA LYS A 11 1.33 17.77 1.98
C LYS A 11 0.85 17.22 3.33
N ILE A 12 0.94 15.90 3.53
CA ILE A 12 0.60 15.25 4.80
C ILE A 12 1.51 15.76 5.92
N ALA A 13 2.84 15.78 5.72
CA ALA A 13 3.78 16.28 6.71
C ALA A 13 3.50 17.75 7.12
N ARG A 14 3.12 18.61 6.17
CA ARG A 14 2.72 20.00 6.45
C ARG A 14 1.44 20.07 7.28
N LYS A 15 0.49 19.17 7.05
CA LYS A 15 -0.76 19.08 7.83
C LYS A 15 -0.52 18.57 9.25
N ILE A 16 0.38 17.60 9.43
CA ILE A 16 0.86 17.15 10.73
C ILE A 16 1.48 18.32 11.51
N ALA A 17 2.41 19.06 10.90
CA ALA A 17 3.05 20.23 11.53
C ALA A 17 2.06 21.35 11.89
N ALA A 18 1.01 21.53 11.08
CA ALA A 18 -0.06 22.49 11.37
C ALA A 18 -1.08 21.98 12.40
N ARG A 19 -0.98 20.73 12.86
CA ARG A 19 -1.99 20.05 13.70
C ARG A 19 -3.39 20.06 13.08
N GLU A 20 -3.45 19.98 11.75
CA GLU A 20 -4.71 19.97 11.00
C GLU A 20 -5.05 18.54 10.57
N PRO A 21 -6.32 18.11 10.73
CA PRO A 21 -6.74 16.79 10.29
C PRO A 21 -6.61 16.68 8.76
N PHE A 22 -5.92 15.63 8.32
CA PHE A 22 -5.74 15.32 6.90
C PHE A 22 -5.39 13.84 6.75
N ALA A 23 -6.04 13.17 5.79
CA ALA A 23 -5.73 11.79 5.45
C ALA A 23 -5.83 11.60 3.93
N ALA A 24 -5.00 10.71 3.39
CA ALA A 24 -5.00 10.30 2.00
C ALA A 24 -5.22 8.79 1.89
N TYR A 25 -6.10 8.38 0.98
CA TYR A 25 -6.44 7.00 0.71
C TYR A 25 -6.18 6.71 -0.76
N ILE A 26 -5.32 5.73 -1.03
CA ILE A 26 -4.87 5.39 -2.37
C ILE A 26 -5.35 3.97 -2.69
N ILE A 27 -6.15 3.83 -3.75
CA ILE A 27 -6.59 2.54 -4.27
C ILE A 27 -5.69 2.18 -5.45
N ILE A 28 -5.01 1.04 -5.34
CA ILE A 28 -4.14 0.46 -6.36
C ILE A 28 -4.59 -0.96 -6.70
N PRO A 29 -4.31 -1.47 -7.92
CA PRO A 29 -4.51 -2.88 -8.19
C PRO A 29 -3.62 -3.73 -7.27
N MET A 30 -4.02 -4.98 -7.02
CA MET A 30 -3.24 -5.91 -6.19
C MET A 30 -1.89 -6.28 -6.83
N TRP A 31 -1.80 -6.26 -8.16
CA TRP A 31 -0.57 -6.33 -8.93
C TRP A 31 -0.81 -5.72 -10.32
N PRO A 32 0.24 -5.37 -11.09
CA PRO A 32 0.05 -4.84 -12.44
C PRO A 32 -0.46 -5.95 -13.37
N GLU A 33 -1.11 -5.58 -14.47
CA GLU A 33 -1.74 -6.56 -15.37
C GLU A 33 -0.75 -7.57 -15.95
N GLY A 34 -1.05 -8.87 -15.84
CA GLY A 34 -0.22 -9.96 -16.34
C GLY A 34 0.15 -10.98 -15.26
N ASN A 35 1.11 -11.85 -15.57
CA ASN A 35 1.63 -12.80 -14.59
C ASN A 35 2.56 -12.06 -13.60
N PRO A 36 2.19 -11.96 -12.31
CA PRO A 36 2.94 -11.19 -11.33
C PRO A 36 4.34 -11.74 -11.06
N THR A 37 4.65 -12.99 -11.41
CA THR A 37 5.99 -13.57 -11.19
C THR A 37 6.99 -13.24 -12.29
N THR A 38 6.57 -12.53 -13.34
CA THR A 38 7.47 -12.11 -14.42
C THR A 38 8.38 -10.97 -13.99
N ALA A 39 9.59 -10.91 -14.54
CA ALA A 39 10.57 -9.89 -14.19
C ALA A 39 10.07 -8.43 -14.34
N PRO A 40 9.36 -8.05 -15.43
CA PRO A 40 8.82 -6.68 -15.53
C PRO A 40 7.79 -6.36 -14.44
N MET A 41 6.94 -7.33 -14.07
CA MET A 41 5.95 -7.13 -13.01
C MET A 41 6.60 -7.00 -11.63
N GLN A 42 7.64 -7.79 -11.36
CA GLN A 42 8.43 -7.68 -10.14
C GLN A 42 9.17 -6.34 -10.04
N GLU A 43 9.69 -5.82 -11.15
CA GLU A 43 10.33 -4.49 -11.19
C GLU A 43 9.34 -3.37 -10.89
N ILE A 44 8.13 -3.43 -11.47
CA ILE A 44 7.06 -2.46 -11.16
C ILE A 44 6.69 -2.52 -9.68
N LEU A 45 6.48 -3.72 -9.12
CA LEU A 45 6.16 -3.93 -7.71
C LEU A 45 7.28 -3.41 -6.79
N TYR A 46 8.54 -3.63 -7.16
CA TYR A 46 9.69 -3.11 -6.42
C TYR A 46 9.64 -1.58 -6.32
N TRP A 47 9.48 -0.89 -7.46
CA TRP A 47 9.43 0.58 -7.49
C TRP A 47 8.19 1.15 -6.79
N GLN A 48 7.05 0.46 -6.89
CA GLN A 48 5.86 0.79 -6.13
C GLN A 48 6.14 0.72 -4.62
N GLY A 49 6.80 -0.34 -4.17
CA GLY A 49 7.19 -0.50 -2.78
C GLY A 49 8.17 0.55 -2.28
N GLN A 50 9.19 0.89 -3.07
CA GLN A 50 10.11 1.99 -2.74
C GLN A 50 9.38 3.33 -2.62
N THR A 51 8.40 3.58 -3.49
CA THR A 51 7.58 4.80 -3.45
C THR A 51 6.75 4.86 -2.18
N MET A 52 6.07 3.77 -1.81
CA MET A 52 5.29 3.68 -0.57
C MET A 52 6.18 3.87 0.67
N SER A 53 7.33 3.19 0.70
CA SER A 53 8.32 3.29 1.79
C SER A 53 8.81 4.74 1.98
N MET A 54 9.14 5.44 0.89
CA MET A 54 9.53 6.85 0.93
C MET A 54 8.43 7.75 1.50
N MET A 55 7.17 7.56 1.08
CA MET A 55 6.05 8.34 1.59
C MET A 55 5.82 8.09 3.09
N TYR A 56 5.79 6.83 3.53
CA TYR A 56 5.63 6.50 4.94
C TYR A 56 6.78 7.03 5.80
N LYS A 57 8.02 6.99 5.31
CA LYS A 57 9.18 7.55 6.01
C LYS A 57 9.03 9.05 6.25
N ILE A 58 8.63 9.81 5.23
CA ILE A 58 8.41 11.27 5.36
C ILE A 58 7.35 11.56 6.44
N ILE A 59 6.27 10.78 6.46
CA ILE A 59 5.19 10.93 7.43
C ILE A 59 5.67 10.56 8.84
N ALA A 60 6.36 9.43 9.00
CA ALA A 60 6.90 8.99 10.28
C ALA A 60 7.90 10.01 10.87
N ASP A 61 8.76 10.58 10.02
CA ASP A 61 9.70 11.62 10.43
C ASP A 61 8.98 12.91 10.83
N ALA A 62 7.88 13.28 10.15
CA ALA A 62 7.05 14.41 10.55
C ALA A 62 6.37 14.20 11.91
N LEU A 63 5.82 13.00 12.17
CA LEU A 63 5.22 12.65 13.46
C LEU A 63 6.23 12.74 14.59
N ARG A 64 7.41 12.14 14.40
CA ARG A 64 8.52 12.17 15.37
C ARG A 64 8.97 13.60 15.67
N LYS A 65 9.07 14.45 14.64
CA LYS A 65 9.47 15.85 14.78
C LYS A 65 8.48 16.66 15.62
N GLU A 66 7.19 16.36 15.50
CA GLU A 66 6.12 17.04 16.24
C GLU A 66 5.84 16.40 17.61
N GLY A 67 6.58 15.35 18.00
CA GLY A 67 6.41 14.63 19.27
C GLY A 67 5.10 13.84 19.36
N LEU A 68 4.61 13.32 18.24
CA LEU A 68 3.38 12.53 18.14
C LEU A 68 3.71 11.03 18.16
N ASP A 69 4.32 10.55 19.24
CA ASP A 69 4.85 9.18 19.34
C ASP A 69 3.76 8.09 19.36
N ASP A 70 2.55 8.45 19.80
CA ASP A 70 1.39 7.54 19.81
C ASP A 70 0.67 7.44 18.45
N ALA A 71 0.99 8.33 17.50
CA ALA A 71 0.35 8.36 16.19
C ALA A 71 1.09 7.45 15.19
N HIS A 72 0.33 6.76 14.33
CA HIS A 72 0.87 5.89 13.31
C HIS A 72 0.84 6.56 11.94
N PRO A 73 1.83 6.36 11.04
CA PRO A 73 1.77 6.90 9.68
C PRO A 73 0.50 6.50 8.90
N GLN A 74 -0.08 5.33 9.20
CA GLN A 74 -1.34 4.86 8.60
C GLN A 74 -2.58 5.64 9.09
N ASP A 75 -2.47 6.48 10.12
CA ASP A 75 -3.54 7.42 10.47
C ASP A 75 -3.70 8.52 9.40
N TYR A 76 -2.66 8.72 8.57
CA TYR A 76 -2.60 9.79 7.56
C TYR A 76 -2.53 9.28 6.12
N LEU A 77 -1.95 8.10 5.88
CA LEU A 77 -1.79 7.54 4.55
C LEU A 77 -2.12 6.05 4.54
N ASN A 78 -3.08 5.66 3.71
CA ASN A 78 -3.44 4.26 3.53
C ASN A 78 -3.43 3.87 2.05
N PHE A 79 -2.97 2.65 1.79
CA PHE A 79 -3.04 2.03 0.48
C PHE A 79 -3.94 0.80 0.57
N TYR A 80 -4.83 0.64 -0.42
CA TYR A 80 -5.75 -0.49 -0.50
C TYR A 80 -5.71 -1.10 -1.89
N CYS A 81 -5.99 -2.40 -1.94
CA CYS A 81 -6.34 -3.08 -3.18
C CYS A 81 -7.76 -3.65 -3.08
N LEU A 82 -8.40 -3.79 -4.24
CA LEU A 82 -9.72 -4.39 -4.34
C LEU A 82 -9.58 -5.89 -4.67
N GLY A 83 -10.36 -6.71 -3.98
CA GLY A 83 -10.47 -8.14 -4.23
C GLY A 83 -11.92 -8.58 -4.15
N LYS A 84 -12.32 -9.49 -5.03
CA LYS A 84 -13.67 -10.07 -5.06
C LYS A 84 -13.58 -11.58 -4.89
N ARG A 85 -14.40 -12.15 -4.00
CA ARG A 85 -14.56 -13.60 -3.82
C ARG A 85 -16.04 -13.96 -3.94
N GLU A 86 -16.37 -14.88 -4.83
CA GLU A 86 -17.72 -15.40 -5.01
C GLU A 86 -17.79 -16.83 -4.45
N VAL A 87 -18.89 -17.17 -3.77
CA VAL A 87 -19.16 -18.54 -3.33
C VAL A 87 -19.89 -19.25 -4.45
N THR A 88 -19.31 -20.32 -4.99
CA THR A 88 -19.98 -21.18 -5.97
C THR A 88 -21.15 -21.87 -5.28
N ALA A 89 -22.39 -21.61 -5.72
CA ALA A 89 -23.55 -22.40 -5.30
C ALA A 89 -23.29 -23.88 -5.65
N GLU A 90 -23.50 -24.76 -4.68
CA GLU A 90 -23.05 -26.16 -4.67
C GLU A 90 -23.36 -26.92 -5.98
N VAL A 91 -22.31 -27.12 -6.80
CA VAL A 91 -22.18 -28.25 -7.72
C VAL A 91 -20.87 -28.94 -7.34
N PRO A 92 -20.82 -30.27 -7.12
CA PRO A 92 -19.62 -30.89 -6.57
C PRO A 92 -18.46 -30.97 -7.58
N ALA A 93 -17.30 -30.46 -7.13
CA ALA A 93 -15.89 -30.73 -7.51
C ALA A 93 -15.30 -30.09 -8.80
N PRO A 94 -13.96 -29.87 -8.90
CA PRO A 94 -12.87 -30.17 -7.95
C PRO A 94 -12.18 -28.92 -7.35
N THR A 95 -11.41 -29.16 -6.29
CA THR A 95 -10.61 -28.23 -5.48
C THR A 95 -9.92 -27.11 -6.25
N SER A 96 -10.35 -25.86 -6.05
CA SER A 96 -9.57 -24.67 -6.35
C SER A 96 -8.57 -24.44 -5.21
N HIS A 97 -7.28 -24.53 -5.51
CA HIS A 97 -6.24 -24.08 -4.58
C HIS A 97 -6.37 -22.57 -4.37
N SER A 98 -6.74 -22.17 -3.15
CA SER A 98 -6.59 -20.79 -2.70
C SER A 98 -5.08 -20.50 -2.58
N ASN A 99 -4.59 -19.55 -3.36
CA ASN A 99 -3.21 -19.06 -3.27
C ASN A 99 -3.00 -18.11 -2.09
N GLU A 100 -3.63 -18.39 -0.94
CA GLU A 100 -3.49 -17.59 0.29
C GLU A 100 -2.05 -17.59 0.82
N ASN A 101 -1.23 -18.58 0.44
CA ASN A 101 0.20 -18.68 0.77
C ASN A 101 1.16 -18.27 -0.36
N SER A 102 0.68 -17.51 -1.37
CA SER A 102 1.59 -17.02 -2.41
C SER A 102 2.60 -16.04 -1.81
N PRO A 103 3.92 -16.17 -2.09
CA PRO A 103 4.92 -15.19 -1.66
C PRO A 103 4.61 -13.77 -2.16
N LEU A 104 3.75 -13.63 -3.18
CA LEU A 104 3.25 -12.36 -3.67
C LEU A 104 2.21 -11.71 -2.74
N VAL A 105 1.36 -12.50 -2.09
CA VAL A 105 0.45 -12.01 -1.05
C VAL A 105 1.26 -11.55 0.16
N THR A 106 2.30 -12.30 0.51
CA THR A 106 3.27 -11.92 1.55
C THR A 106 4.01 -10.63 1.17
N LEU A 107 4.50 -10.50 -0.06
CA LEU A 107 5.16 -9.28 -0.55
C LEU A 107 4.23 -8.07 -0.51
N PHE A 108 2.98 -8.24 -0.92
CA PHE A 108 1.97 -7.17 -0.84
C PHE A 108 1.65 -6.80 0.62
N HIS A 109 1.58 -7.79 1.52
CA HIS A 109 1.45 -7.56 2.96
C HIS A 109 2.66 -6.80 3.53
N SER A 110 3.88 -7.22 3.18
CA SER A 110 5.14 -6.58 3.62
C SER A 110 5.40 -5.22 2.97
N LEU A 111 4.64 -4.85 1.93
CA LEU A 111 4.68 -3.53 1.31
C LEU A 111 3.63 -2.58 1.91
N LEU A 112 2.58 -3.12 2.52
CA LEU A 112 1.50 -2.38 3.17
C LEU A 112 1.71 -2.17 4.68
N LEU A 113 2.50 -3.02 5.34
CA LEU A 113 2.90 -3.00 6.76
C LEU A 113 4.41 -2.84 6.88
#